data_AF-A0AAW3UVJ3-F1
#
_entry.id   AF-A0AAW3UVJ3-F1
#
_cell.length_a   1.000
_cell.length_b   1.000
_cell.length_c   1.000
_cell.angle_alpha   90.00
_cell.angle_beta   90.00
_cell.angle_gamma   90.00
#
_symmetry.space_group_name_H-M   'P 1'
#
loop_
_entity.id
_entity.type
_entity.pdbx_description
1 polymer ?
#
loop_
_entity_poly.entity_id
_entity_poly.type
_entity_poly.pdbx_seq_one_letter_code
_entity_poly.pdbx_strand_id
1 'polypeptide(L)'
;MISVFPMPNELDAGHRGRIQWINGCRGESELMSLIRGALVERGFDPTGMSHLNQQAIISEMDCRDYARRHSILANARVAASGGNEAYGGERRPPHHRKRSGMAIERTVAFCCPQCIVEDLHQVGFSWYRRYHHLFGVDWCAVHGAKLSVVEDTMPFVCPPHVWLSRNKLKPQEGALEEMPSGGFLRRFSDISVMLLDRRHPFPMSSIHGALAHRAADIGLRPTRDGGFGYRARPLISDHLSGQVRTVWLQEHVPDWRKKHPFSYFHQIDAVAVVTRRTAAGPAYIMAMAALYETAGAAMQDVSLSEAQDKYPSSDSHGTIDKWHRKFIREYTRCYDELADFSGRFGLHPLDMEKILASFGLPNLYEHEPSDQWAALVRFCSGERLCAACIAEQVEKEEVKALLRRCGGHVMQTIRILRKDFLQLQIPQRERRSCHVFISGHPV
;
A
#
# COMPACT_ATOMS: atom_id res chain seq x y z
N MET A 1 -20.91 -37.85 4.53
CA MET A 1 -21.29 -36.45 4.81
C MET A 1 -22.31 -36.01 3.78
N ILE A 2 -23.45 -35.42 4.19
CA ILE A 2 -24.38 -34.77 3.27
C ILE A 2 -23.66 -33.54 2.68
N SER A 3 -23.59 -33.47 1.35
CA SER A 3 -22.96 -32.34 0.66
C SER A 3 -23.81 -31.09 0.84
N VAL A 4 -23.15 -29.98 1.18
CA VAL A 4 -23.78 -28.66 1.34
C VAL A 4 -22.95 -27.69 0.51
N PHE A 5 -23.62 -27.01 -0.42
CA PHE A 5 -22.99 -26.00 -1.25
C PHE A 5 -23.22 -24.60 -0.66
N PRO A 6 -22.22 -23.71 -0.75
CA PRO A 6 -22.35 -22.36 -0.23
C PRO A 6 -23.30 -21.54 -1.10
N MET A 7 -24.06 -20.65 -0.47
CA MET A 7 -24.97 -19.73 -1.15
C MET A 7 -24.25 -18.47 -1.64
N PRO A 8 -24.78 -17.74 -2.64
CA PRO A 8 -24.18 -16.50 -3.11
C PRO A 8 -23.95 -15.49 -1.97
N ASN A 9 -22.72 -14.99 -1.86
CA ASN A 9 -22.26 -14.10 -0.78
C ASN A 9 -22.39 -14.69 0.64
N GLU A 10 -22.52 -16.01 0.79
CA GLU A 10 -22.50 -16.63 2.12
C GLU A 10 -21.11 -16.54 2.75
N LEU A 11 -21.07 -16.13 4.01
CA LEU A 11 -19.85 -16.12 4.82
C LEU A 11 -19.41 -17.55 5.17
N ASP A 12 -18.11 -17.83 5.13
CA ASP A 12 -17.53 -19.15 5.39
C ASP A 12 -17.93 -19.72 6.75
N ALA A 13 -18.04 -18.85 7.77
CA ALA A 13 -18.52 -19.24 9.10
C ALA A 13 -19.98 -19.69 9.07
N GLY A 14 -20.83 -18.99 8.32
CA GLY A 14 -22.23 -19.37 8.11
C GLY A 14 -22.37 -20.66 7.30
N HIS A 15 -21.56 -20.82 6.24
CA HIS A 15 -21.56 -22.03 5.43
C HIS A 15 -21.13 -23.25 6.27
N ARG A 16 -20.04 -23.12 7.03
CA ARG A 16 -19.59 -24.14 7.99
C ARG A 16 -20.68 -24.48 9.01
N GLY A 17 -21.37 -23.46 9.53
CA GLY A 17 -22.53 -23.60 10.39
C GLY A 17 -23.66 -24.44 9.79
N ARG A 18 -23.97 -24.23 8.52
CA ARG A 18 -24.96 -25.03 7.78
C ARG A 18 -24.50 -26.47 7.58
N ILE A 19 -23.23 -26.71 7.26
CA ILE A 19 -22.68 -28.08 7.19
C ILE A 19 -22.87 -28.78 8.54
N GLN A 20 -22.55 -28.10 9.65
CA GLN A 20 -22.73 -28.60 11.01
C GLN A 20 -24.19 -28.96 11.29
N TRP A 21 -25.11 -28.03 11.01
CA TRP A 21 -26.54 -28.19 11.26
C TRP A 21 -27.14 -29.35 10.47
N ILE A 22 -26.89 -29.41 9.16
CA ILE A 22 -27.46 -30.42 8.26
C ILE A 22 -26.93 -31.83 8.58
N ASN A 23 -25.66 -31.94 8.96
CA ASN A 23 -25.05 -33.23 9.31
C ASN A 23 -25.24 -33.61 10.80
N GLY A 24 -25.98 -32.82 11.58
CA GLY A 24 -26.28 -33.13 12.98
C GLY A 24 -25.06 -33.13 13.92
N CYS A 25 -23.99 -32.40 13.57
CA CYS A 25 -22.78 -32.35 14.39
C CYS A 25 -23.00 -31.50 15.65
N ARG A 26 -22.62 -32.03 16.82
CA ARG A 26 -22.84 -31.41 18.14
C ARG A 26 -21.91 -30.23 18.42
N GLY A 27 -20.81 -30.11 17.67
CA GLY A 27 -19.86 -29.01 17.84
C GLY A 27 -18.75 -29.01 16.80
N GLU A 28 -17.84 -28.04 16.92
CA GLU A 28 -16.79 -27.80 15.94
C GLU A 28 -15.82 -28.98 15.81
N SER A 29 -15.51 -29.69 16.90
CA SER A 29 -14.61 -30.86 16.85
C SER A 29 -15.17 -31.98 15.95
N GLU A 30 -16.45 -32.32 16.13
CA GLU A 30 -17.14 -33.34 15.33
C GLU A 30 -17.26 -32.93 13.87
N LEU A 31 -17.62 -31.67 13.63
CA LEU A 31 -17.66 -31.10 12.28
C LEU A 31 -16.29 -31.17 11.58
N MET A 32 -15.22 -30.79 12.27
CA MET A 32 -13.88 -30.84 11.69
C MET A 32 -13.43 -32.28 11.45
N SER A 33 -13.82 -33.23 12.30
CA SER A 33 -13.59 -34.66 12.05
C SER A 33 -14.32 -35.13 10.79
N LEU A 34 -15.60 -34.76 10.65
CA LEU A 34 -16.42 -35.09 9.48
C LEU A 34 -15.83 -34.54 8.18
N ILE A 35 -15.42 -33.26 8.17
CA ILE A 35 -14.79 -32.61 7.01
C ILE A 35 -13.48 -33.32 6.65
N ARG A 36 -12.63 -33.63 7.64
CA ARG A 36 -11.36 -34.34 7.39
C ARG A 36 -11.58 -35.74 6.83
N GLY A 37 -12.55 -36.49 7.36
CA GLY A 37 -12.94 -37.78 6.82
C GLY A 37 -13.35 -37.69 5.35
N ALA A 38 -14.24 -36.73 5.02
CA ALA A 38 -14.68 -36.50 3.64
C ALA A 38 -13.53 -36.10 2.69
N LEU A 39 -12.51 -35.38 3.17
CA LEU A 39 -11.32 -35.06 2.38
C LEU A 39 -10.44 -36.29 2.11
N VAL A 40 -10.22 -37.13 3.13
CA VAL A 40 -9.44 -38.36 2.99
C VAL A 40 -10.13 -39.34 2.03
N GLU A 41 -11.46 -39.47 2.12
CA GLU A 41 -12.25 -40.26 1.16
C GLU A 41 -12.10 -39.77 -0.29
N ARG A 42 -11.84 -38.47 -0.48
CA ARG A 42 -11.56 -37.85 -1.79
C ARG A 42 -10.07 -37.88 -2.19
N GLY A 43 -9.21 -38.52 -1.39
CA GLY A 43 -7.77 -38.66 -1.68
C GLY A 43 -6.93 -37.42 -1.35
N PHE A 44 -7.44 -36.48 -0.55
CA PHE A 44 -6.69 -35.31 -0.10
C PHE A 44 -6.09 -35.53 1.29
N ASP A 45 -4.87 -35.03 1.52
CA ASP A 45 -4.29 -34.94 2.87
C ASP A 45 -4.75 -33.64 3.56
N PRO A 46 -5.61 -33.69 4.59
CA PRO A 46 -6.05 -32.50 5.30
C PRO A 46 -4.92 -31.83 6.12
N THR A 47 -3.78 -32.50 6.30
CA THR A 47 -2.64 -32.01 7.06
C THR A 47 -1.99 -30.83 6.35
N GLY A 48 -1.92 -29.69 7.03
CA GLY A 48 -1.35 -28.46 6.46
C GLY A 48 -2.34 -27.61 5.66
N MET A 49 -3.51 -28.15 5.28
CA MET A 49 -4.56 -27.35 4.65
C MET A 49 -5.17 -26.33 5.63
N SER A 50 -5.50 -25.14 5.12
CA SER A 50 -6.33 -24.19 5.86
C SER A 50 -7.77 -24.71 5.92
N HIS A 51 -8.52 -24.36 6.97
CA HIS A 51 -9.94 -24.73 7.06
C HIS A 51 -10.78 -24.13 5.91
N LEU A 52 -10.33 -23.02 5.32
CA LEU A 52 -10.97 -22.41 4.15
C LEU A 52 -10.77 -23.28 2.90
N ASN A 53 -9.56 -23.82 2.70
CA ASN A 53 -9.26 -24.75 1.60
C ASN A 53 -10.01 -26.07 1.79
N GLN A 54 -10.07 -26.57 3.02
CA GLN A 54 -10.85 -27.77 3.36
C GLN A 54 -12.33 -27.58 2.98
N GLN A 55 -12.93 -26.43 3.33
CA GLN A 55 -14.30 -26.09 2.95
C GLN A 55 -14.47 -25.94 1.43
N ALA A 56 -13.52 -25.32 0.73
CA ALA A 56 -13.57 -25.19 -0.72
C ALA A 56 -13.62 -26.55 -1.42
N ILE A 57 -12.73 -27.49 -1.02
CA ILE A 57 -12.65 -28.82 -1.62
C ILE A 57 -13.92 -29.63 -1.38
N ILE A 58 -14.47 -29.64 -0.15
CA ILE A 58 -15.72 -30.35 0.12
C ILE A 58 -16.92 -29.74 -0.61
N SER A 59 -16.87 -28.44 -0.90
CA SER A 59 -17.89 -27.72 -1.67
C SER A 59 -17.69 -27.82 -3.18
N GLU A 60 -16.68 -28.56 -3.64
CA GLU A 60 -16.33 -28.71 -5.05
C GLU A 60 -16.04 -27.35 -5.73
N MET A 61 -15.43 -26.43 -4.99
CA MET A 61 -15.02 -25.12 -5.48
C MET A 61 -13.50 -24.98 -5.47
N ASP A 62 -12.96 -24.23 -6.43
CA ASP A 62 -11.58 -23.80 -6.38
C ASP A 62 -11.31 -22.99 -5.10
N CYS A 63 -10.14 -23.21 -4.47
CA CYS A 63 -9.80 -22.59 -3.19
C CYS A 63 -9.79 -21.05 -3.28
N ARG A 64 -9.34 -20.48 -4.40
CA ARG A 64 -9.25 -19.03 -4.59
C ARG A 64 -10.64 -18.46 -4.79
N ASP A 65 -11.49 -19.14 -5.56
CA ASP A 65 -12.86 -18.72 -5.77
C ASP A 65 -13.72 -18.84 -4.51
N TYR A 66 -13.54 -19.90 -3.71
CA TYR A 66 -14.21 -20.01 -2.42
C TYR A 66 -13.76 -18.90 -1.46
N ALA A 67 -12.45 -18.68 -1.35
CA ALA A 67 -11.91 -17.60 -0.52
C ALA A 67 -12.46 -16.23 -0.96
N ARG A 68 -12.49 -15.97 -2.26
CA ARG A 68 -13.01 -14.72 -2.82
C ARG A 68 -14.49 -14.55 -2.51
N ARG A 69 -15.33 -15.56 -2.78
CA ARG A 69 -16.80 -15.43 -2.73
C ARG A 69 -17.38 -15.60 -1.33
N HIS A 70 -16.68 -16.30 -0.44
CA HIS A 70 -17.22 -16.71 0.86
C HIS A 70 -16.42 -16.25 2.07
N SER A 71 -15.25 -15.63 1.91
CA SER A 71 -14.53 -15.01 3.03
C SER A 71 -14.57 -13.48 2.96
N ILE A 72 -14.09 -12.85 4.03
CA ILE A 72 -13.85 -11.39 4.09
C ILE A 72 -12.38 -11.04 3.80
N LEU A 73 -11.57 -11.99 3.31
CA LEU A 73 -10.14 -11.80 3.08
C LEU A 73 -9.81 -10.62 2.18
N ALA A 74 -10.61 -10.40 1.12
CA ALA A 74 -10.36 -9.33 0.17
C ALA A 74 -10.55 -7.95 0.80
N ASN A 75 -11.49 -7.83 1.74
CA ASN A 75 -11.68 -6.61 2.53
C ASN A 75 -10.57 -6.44 3.58
N ALA A 76 -10.15 -7.51 4.26
CA ALA A 76 -9.08 -7.45 5.26
C ALA A 76 -7.69 -7.20 4.65
N ARG A 77 -7.47 -7.64 3.41
CA ARG A 77 -6.20 -7.54 2.67
C ARG A 77 -6.38 -6.78 1.37
N VAL A 78 -6.58 -5.48 1.51
CA VAL A 78 -6.73 -4.56 0.38
C VAL A 78 -5.43 -4.43 -0.42
N ALA A 79 -4.27 -4.50 0.22
CA ALA A 79 -2.97 -4.33 -0.42
C ALA A 79 -1.98 -5.46 -0.09
N ALA A 80 -1.05 -5.75 -1.00
CA ALA A 80 0.04 -6.72 -0.81
C ALA A 80 1.34 -6.24 -1.49
N SER A 81 2.48 -6.67 -0.95
CA SER A 81 3.78 -6.43 -1.57
C SER A 81 3.88 -7.25 -2.87
N GLY A 82 3.95 -6.57 -4.02
CA GLY A 82 4.12 -7.22 -5.33
C GLY A 82 2.85 -7.64 -6.07
N GLY A 83 1.64 -7.35 -5.56
CA GLY A 83 0.36 -7.49 -6.29
C GLY A 83 -0.09 -8.90 -6.70
N ASN A 84 0.82 -9.88 -6.77
CA ASN A 84 0.57 -11.22 -7.30
C ASN A 84 0.21 -12.25 -6.22
N GLU A 85 0.02 -11.84 -4.97
CA GLU A 85 -0.46 -12.74 -3.92
C GLU A 85 -1.95 -13.03 -4.09
N ALA A 86 -2.27 -14.15 -4.77
CA ALA A 86 -3.63 -14.64 -4.84
C ALA A 86 -4.19 -14.93 -3.43
N TYR A 87 -5.49 -14.67 -3.23
CA TYR A 87 -6.21 -15.11 -2.04
C TYR A 87 -6.25 -16.65 -2.05
N GLY A 88 -5.53 -17.33 -1.14
CA GLY A 88 -5.53 -18.81 -1.10
C GLY A 88 -4.25 -19.51 -0.63
N GLY A 89 -3.13 -18.80 -0.47
CA GLY A 89 -2.04 -19.28 0.42
C GLY A 89 -1.15 -20.41 -0.10
N GLU A 90 -1.06 -20.68 -1.41
CA GLU A 90 -0.22 -21.78 -1.94
C GLU A 90 1.29 -21.66 -1.66
N ARG A 91 1.81 -20.49 -1.21
CA ARG A 91 3.26 -20.27 -1.01
C ARG A 91 3.62 -19.48 0.26
N ARG A 92 2.85 -19.61 1.34
CA ARG A 92 3.21 -18.94 2.59
C ARG A 92 4.00 -19.87 3.52
N PRO A 93 5.03 -19.37 4.23
CA PRO A 93 5.75 -20.17 5.21
C PRO A 93 4.78 -20.80 6.23
N PRO A 94 5.06 -22.03 6.71
CA PRO A 94 4.18 -22.79 7.62
C PRO A 94 3.82 -22.08 8.93
N HIS A 95 4.48 -20.96 9.26
CA HIS A 95 4.20 -20.13 10.44
C HIS A 95 3.08 -19.09 10.23
N HIS A 96 2.59 -18.89 9.02
CA HIS A 96 1.40 -18.06 8.79
C HIS A 96 0.14 -18.84 9.19
N ARG A 97 -0.52 -18.34 10.25
CA ARG A 97 -1.61 -19.01 10.97
C ARG A 97 -2.65 -19.58 9.99
N LYS A 98 -3.01 -20.86 10.18
CA LYS A 98 -4.12 -21.58 9.49
C LYS A 98 -5.48 -20.84 9.51
N ARG A 99 -5.61 -19.76 10.30
CA ARG A 99 -6.82 -18.94 10.49
C ARG A 99 -6.79 -17.57 9.82
N SER A 100 -5.72 -17.17 9.14
CA SER A 100 -5.52 -15.79 8.64
C SER A 100 -6.50 -15.32 7.53
N GLY A 101 -7.58 -16.06 7.27
CA GLY A 101 -8.71 -15.66 6.42
C GLY A 101 -10.10 -16.01 6.93
N MET A 102 -10.20 -16.60 8.12
CA MET A 102 -11.46 -16.94 8.78
C MET A 102 -11.66 -16.14 10.06
N ALA A 103 -10.69 -15.31 10.43
CA ALA A 103 -10.84 -14.38 11.52
C ALA A 103 -11.83 -13.30 11.08
N ILE A 104 -13.07 -13.43 11.53
CA ILE A 104 -14.02 -12.33 11.54
C ILE A 104 -13.54 -11.41 12.67
N GLU A 105 -13.25 -10.15 12.36
CA GLU A 105 -12.80 -9.18 13.36
C GLU A 105 -13.86 -8.98 14.47
N ARG A 106 -15.13 -9.19 14.11
CA ARG A 106 -16.28 -9.19 15.02
C ARG A 106 -16.59 -10.64 15.42
N THR A 107 -16.62 -10.92 16.72
CA THR A 107 -16.93 -12.26 17.26
C THR A 107 -18.42 -12.61 17.19
N VAL A 108 -19.26 -11.63 16.89
CA VAL A 108 -20.73 -11.76 16.81
C VAL A 108 -21.18 -11.82 15.35
N ALA A 109 -22.35 -12.41 15.10
CA ALA A 109 -22.93 -12.46 13.76
C ALA A 109 -23.94 -11.35 13.54
N PHE A 110 -23.93 -10.78 12.34
CA PHE A 110 -24.81 -9.70 11.92
C PHE A 110 -25.77 -10.17 10.83
N CYS A 111 -27.02 -9.76 10.97
CA CYS A 111 -28.10 -10.13 10.07
C CYS A 111 -28.94 -8.90 9.70
N CYS A 112 -29.46 -8.86 8.49
CA CYS A 112 -30.53 -7.95 8.11
C CYS A 112 -31.86 -8.71 8.13
N PRO A 113 -32.86 -8.28 8.93
CA PRO A 113 -34.17 -8.93 8.93
C PRO A 113 -34.85 -8.95 7.56
N GLN A 114 -34.65 -7.92 6.73
CA GLN A 114 -35.22 -7.86 5.38
C GLN A 114 -34.59 -8.92 4.46
N CYS A 115 -33.26 -9.08 4.45
CA CYS A 115 -32.61 -10.19 3.75
C CYS A 115 -33.15 -11.55 4.20
N ILE A 116 -33.40 -11.75 5.50
CA ILE A 116 -33.93 -13.02 6.02
C ILE A 116 -35.30 -13.32 5.42
N VAL A 117 -36.20 -12.32 5.38
CA VAL A 117 -37.55 -12.48 4.83
C VAL A 117 -37.50 -12.77 3.33
N GLU A 118 -36.66 -12.06 2.58
CA GLU A 118 -36.47 -12.29 1.15
C GLU A 118 -35.91 -13.69 0.86
N ASP A 119 -34.88 -14.11 1.60
CA ASP A 119 -34.27 -15.43 1.44
C ASP A 119 -35.28 -16.56 1.75
N LEU A 120 -36.10 -16.40 2.80
CA LEU A 120 -37.17 -17.34 3.14
C LEU A 120 -38.23 -17.44 2.04
N HIS A 121 -38.61 -16.30 1.44
CA HIS A 121 -39.58 -16.28 0.35
C HIS A 121 -39.02 -16.91 -0.94
N GLN A 122 -37.76 -16.66 -1.27
CA GLN A 122 -37.16 -17.09 -2.54
C GLN A 122 -36.60 -18.51 -2.51
N VAL A 123 -35.96 -18.91 -1.41
CA VAL A 123 -35.18 -20.15 -1.31
C VAL A 123 -35.73 -21.09 -0.23
N GLY A 124 -36.54 -20.59 0.70
CA GLY A 124 -37.09 -21.38 1.81
C GLY A 124 -36.18 -21.43 3.05
N PHE A 125 -34.99 -20.83 2.99
CA PHE A 125 -34.09 -20.66 4.13
C PHE A 125 -33.17 -19.45 3.91
N SER A 126 -32.64 -18.89 4.98
CA SER A 126 -31.70 -17.76 4.95
C SER A 126 -30.26 -18.15 5.32
N TRP A 127 -29.30 -17.32 4.95
CA TRP A 127 -27.87 -17.53 5.24
C TRP A 127 -27.14 -16.24 5.63
N TYR A 128 -25.96 -16.37 6.24
CA TYR A 128 -25.16 -15.22 6.66
C TYR A 128 -24.48 -14.58 5.46
N ARG A 129 -24.90 -13.35 5.10
CA ARG A 129 -24.24 -12.57 4.05
C ARG A 129 -22.91 -12.02 4.54
N ARG A 130 -21.83 -12.22 3.77
CA ARG A 130 -20.48 -11.74 4.11
C ARG A 130 -20.42 -10.22 4.30
N TYR A 131 -21.20 -9.46 3.53
CA TYR A 131 -21.20 -7.99 3.62
C TYR A 131 -21.82 -7.44 4.91
N HIS A 132 -22.60 -8.24 5.66
CA HIS A 132 -23.05 -7.85 7.00
C HIS A 132 -21.93 -7.90 8.04
N HIS A 133 -20.80 -8.54 7.73
CA HIS A 133 -19.71 -8.79 8.68
C HIS A 133 -18.47 -7.94 8.36
N LEU A 134 -18.63 -6.92 7.52
CA LEU A 134 -17.57 -5.97 7.19
C LEU A 134 -17.34 -5.05 8.39
N PHE A 135 -16.06 -4.77 8.66
CA PHE A 135 -15.66 -3.86 9.73
C PHE A 135 -16.24 -2.46 9.49
N GLY A 136 -16.79 -1.83 10.55
CA GLY A 136 -17.36 -0.48 10.46
C GLY A 136 -18.67 -0.36 9.65
N VAL A 137 -19.19 -1.45 9.10
CA VAL A 137 -20.44 -1.45 8.35
C VAL A 137 -21.57 -1.95 9.26
N ASP A 138 -22.40 -1.00 9.70
CA ASP A 138 -23.49 -1.25 10.65
C ASP A 138 -24.87 -1.34 9.96
N TRP A 139 -24.88 -1.29 8.62
CA TRP A 139 -26.08 -1.31 7.78
C TRP A 139 -25.98 -2.39 6.71
N CYS A 140 -27.12 -2.90 6.27
CA CYS A 140 -27.20 -3.75 5.10
C CYS A 140 -26.89 -2.93 3.84
N ALA A 141 -25.91 -3.37 3.05
CA ALA A 141 -25.56 -2.71 1.79
C ALA A 141 -26.69 -2.77 0.73
N VAL A 142 -27.61 -3.74 0.85
CA VAL A 142 -28.74 -3.94 -0.06
C VAL A 142 -29.94 -3.12 0.38
N HIS A 143 -30.37 -3.28 1.63
CA HIS A 143 -31.60 -2.66 2.15
C HIS A 143 -31.40 -1.28 2.79
N GLY A 144 -30.15 -0.90 3.12
CA GLY A 144 -29.86 0.30 3.90
C GLY A 144 -30.32 0.25 5.36
N ALA A 145 -30.99 -0.82 5.78
CA ALA A 145 -31.46 -1.01 7.14
C ALA A 145 -30.31 -1.35 8.09
N LYS A 146 -30.40 -0.84 9.31
CA LYS A 146 -29.53 -1.18 10.44
C LYS A 146 -29.44 -2.69 10.66
N LEU A 147 -28.23 -3.18 10.89
CA LEU A 147 -27.99 -4.60 11.15
C LEU A 147 -28.44 -5.00 12.56
N SER A 148 -28.86 -6.25 12.67
CA SER A 148 -29.16 -6.90 13.95
C SER A 148 -28.04 -7.86 14.33
N VAL A 149 -27.70 -7.91 15.62
CA VAL A 149 -26.75 -8.82 16.22
C VAL A 149 -27.48 -10.07 16.71
N VAL A 150 -26.86 -11.24 16.53
CA VAL A 150 -27.33 -12.50 17.14
C VAL A 150 -26.85 -12.57 18.60
N GLU A 151 -27.78 -12.63 19.56
CA GLU A 151 -27.49 -12.81 20.99
C GLU A 151 -27.27 -14.29 21.36
N ASP A 152 -26.15 -14.85 20.89
CA ASP A 152 -25.75 -16.22 21.19
C ASP A 152 -24.22 -16.36 21.21
N THR A 153 -23.69 -17.33 21.96
CA THR A 153 -22.24 -17.59 22.03
C THR A 153 -21.73 -18.34 20.80
N MET A 154 -22.61 -19.01 20.07
CA MET A 154 -22.32 -19.78 18.88
C MET A 154 -23.24 -19.36 17.73
N PRO A 155 -23.20 -18.09 17.30
CA PRO A 155 -24.24 -17.54 16.44
C PRO A 155 -24.30 -18.23 15.06
N PHE A 156 -23.20 -18.80 14.58
CA PHE A 156 -23.17 -19.45 13.26
C PHE A 156 -23.70 -20.89 13.25
N VAL A 157 -24.05 -21.52 14.38
CA VAL A 157 -24.49 -22.93 14.37
C VAL A 157 -25.88 -23.14 13.75
N CYS A 158 -26.68 -22.08 13.68
CA CYS A 158 -27.99 -22.11 13.02
C CYS A 158 -28.04 -21.08 11.89
N PRO A 159 -28.88 -21.29 10.87
CA PRO A 159 -29.21 -20.24 9.90
C PRO A 159 -29.88 -18.99 10.55
N PRO A 160 -29.74 -17.78 9.96
CA PRO A 160 -30.28 -16.54 10.51
C PRO A 160 -31.77 -16.55 10.87
N HIS A 161 -32.62 -17.19 10.06
CA HIS A 161 -34.07 -17.23 10.29
C HIS A 161 -34.44 -18.00 11.56
N VAL A 162 -33.62 -18.97 11.99
CA VAL A 162 -33.82 -19.70 13.24
C VAL A 162 -33.59 -18.77 14.43
N TRP A 163 -32.63 -17.84 14.34
CA TRP A 163 -32.42 -16.84 15.39
C TRP A 163 -33.53 -15.80 15.42
N LEU A 164 -34.04 -15.41 14.25
CA LEU A 164 -35.21 -14.53 14.14
C LEU A 164 -36.44 -15.16 14.82
N SER A 165 -36.75 -16.43 14.52
CA SER A 165 -37.91 -17.13 15.10
C SER A 165 -37.77 -17.34 16.62
N ARG A 166 -36.54 -17.40 17.14
CA ARG A 166 -36.23 -17.47 18.57
C ARG A 166 -36.17 -16.11 19.26
N ASN A 167 -36.45 -15.01 18.55
CA ASN A 167 -36.33 -13.64 19.05
C ASN A 167 -34.94 -13.30 19.61
N LYS A 168 -33.88 -13.84 18.98
CA LYS A 168 -32.46 -13.68 19.34
C LYS A 168 -31.72 -12.65 18.49
N LEU A 169 -32.43 -11.95 17.60
CA LEU A 169 -31.87 -10.83 16.84
C LEU A 169 -32.21 -9.53 17.56
N LYS A 170 -31.18 -8.74 17.91
CA LYS A 170 -31.35 -7.40 18.46
C LYS A 170 -30.74 -6.36 17.51
N PRO A 171 -31.41 -5.23 17.26
CA PRO A 171 -30.80 -4.12 16.51
C PRO A 171 -29.46 -3.73 17.14
N GLN A 172 -28.45 -3.48 16.32
CA GLN A 172 -27.12 -3.09 16.80
C GLN A 172 -27.19 -1.76 17.58
N GLU A 173 -26.62 -1.69 18.78
CA GLU A 173 -26.60 -0.44 19.53
C GLU A 173 -25.68 0.62 18.88
N GLY A 174 -25.97 1.90 19.07
CA GLY A 174 -25.14 3.02 18.60
C GLY A 174 -25.25 3.37 17.10
N ALA A 175 -25.68 2.43 16.26
CA ALA A 175 -25.91 2.67 14.83
C ALA A 175 -27.21 3.46 14.57
N LEU A 176 -27.20 4.29 13.51
CA LEU A 176 -28.41 4.97 13.00
C LEU A 176 -29.39 3.94 12.42
N GLU A 177 -30.69 4.20 12.48
CA GLU A 177 -31.73 3.28 11.98
C GLU A 177 -31.60 3.01 10.47
N GLU A 178 -31.23 4.03 9.72
CA GLU A 178 -31.02 3.96 8.27
C GLU A 178 -29.62 4.42 7.90
N MET A 179 -29.08 3.79 6.87
CA MET A 179 -27.82 4.19 6.27
C MET A 179 -27.97 5.60 5.68
N PRO A 180 -27.02 6.51 5.95
CA PRO A 180 -27.01 7.81 5.30
C PRO A 180 -27.04 7.67 3.77
N SER A 181 -27.86 8.45 3.09
CA SER A 181 -27.99 8.43 1.63
C SER A 181 -26.71 8.86 0.90
N GLY A 182 -25.74 9.45 1.61
CA GLY A 182 -24.46 9.86 1.06
C GLY A 182 -23.38 10.07 2.13
N GLY A 183 -22.29 10.71 1.71
CA GLY A 183 -21.16 11.03 2.57
C GLY A 183 -20.25 9.84 2.87
N PHE A 184 -19.41 10.02 3.89
CA PHE A 184 -18.33 9.08 4.20
C PHE A 184 -18.81 7.65 4.46
N LEU A 185 -19.83 7.46 5.30
CA LEU A 185 -20.28 6.12 5.71
C LEU A 185 -20.85 5.30 4.54
N ARG A 186 -21.60 5.94 3.63
CA ARG A 186 -22.10 5.29 2.42
C ARG A 186 -20.93 4.87 1.52
N ARG A 187 -20.00 5.78 1.24
CA ARG A 187 -18.79 5.46 0.45
C ARG A 187 -17.96 4.35 1.08
N PHE A 188 -17.78 4.39 2.39
CA PHE A 188 -17.06 3.38 3.16
C PHE A 188 -17.71 2.00 3.01
N SER A 189 -19.04 1.91 3.14
CA SER A 189 -19.79 0.66 2.92
C SER A 189 -19.64 0.17 1.48
N ASP A 190 -19.86 1.04 0.50
CA ASP A 190 -19.80 0.69 -0.92
C ASP A 190 -18.39 0.19 -1.32
N ILE A 191 -17.33 0.91 -0.92
CA ILE A 191 -15.93 0.50 -1.16
C ILE A 191 -15.68 -0.86 -0.49
N SER A 192 -16.14 -1.05 0.75
CA SER A 192 -15.96 -2.29 1.48
C SER A 192 -16.58 -3.48 0.75
N VAL A 193 -17.75 -3.30 0.14
CA VAL A 193 -18.45 -4.31 -0.67
C VAL A 193 -17.75 -4.52 -2.00
N MET A 194 -17.35 -3.47 -2.71
CA MET A 194 -16.63 -3.60 -3.99
C MET A 194 -15.31 -4.37 -3.84
N LEU A 195 -14.61 -4.19 -2.71
CA LEU A 195 -13.38 -4.91 -2.41
C LEU A 195 -13.59 -6.41 -2.24
N LEU A 196 -14.78 -6.84 -1.77
CA LEU A 196 -15.09 -8.26 -1.60
C LEU A 196 -15.09 -9.04 -2.93
N ASP A 197 -15.29 -8.37 -4.07
CA ASP A 197 -15.32 -9.01 -5.39
C ASP A 197 -13.96 -9.03 -6.10
N ARG A 198 -12.96 -8.36 -5.53
CA ARG A 198 -11.60 -8.35 -6.10
C ARG A 198 -10.97 -9.74 -6.09
N ARG A 199 -10.23 -10.03 -7.16
CA ARG A 199 -9.52 -11.31 -7.34
C ARG A 199 -8.17 -11.35 -6.65
N HIS A 200 -7.53 -10.20 -6.45
CA HIS A 200 -6.25 -10.05 -5.77
C HIS A 200 -6.20 -8.70 -5.04
N PRO A 201 -5.36 -8.58 -4.00
CA PRO A 201 -5.03 -7.31 -3.39
C PRO A 201 -4.42 -6.36 -4.42
N PHE A 202 -4.51 -5.05 -4.17
CA PHE A 202 -3.74 -4.07 -4.92
C PHE A 202 -2.24 -4.20 -4.62
N PRO A 203 -1.36 -3.93 -5.59
CA PRO A 203 0.05 -3.70 -5.30
C PRO A 203 0.18 -2.49 -4.37
N MET A 204 1.02 -2.61 -3.34
CA MET A 204 1.20 -1.52 -2.36
C MET A 204 1.64 -0.20 -3.01
N SER A 205 2.54 -0.25 -4.00
CA SER A 205 3.01 0.94 -4.72
C SER A 205 1.85 1.68 -5.37
N SER A 206 0.96 0.96 -6.04
CA SER A 206 -0.14 1.55 -6.79
C SER A 206 -1.13 2.25 -5.86
N ILE A 207 -1.61 1.54 -4.84
CA ILE A 207 -2.58 2.11 -3.91
C ILE A 207 -1.98 3.23 -3.05
N HIS A 208 -0.72 3.11 -2.63
CA HIS A 208 -0.04 4.19 -1.89
C HIS A 208 0.13 5.43 -2.77
N GLY A 209 0.57 5.25 -4.02
CA GLY A 209 0.74 6.33 -5.00
C GLY A 209 -0.57 7.04 -5.30
N ALA A 210 -1.63 6.30 -5.62
CA ALA A 210 -2.97 6.84 -5.88
C ALA A 210 -3.51 7.64 -4.68
N LEU A 211 -3.42 7.09 -3.46
CA LEU A 211 -3.89 7.77 -2.25
C LEU A 211 -3.04 9.01 -1.92
N ALA A 212 -1.71 8.95 -2.13
CA ALA A 212 -0.82 10.08 -1.90
C ALA A 212 -1.08 11.22 -2.88
N HIS A 213 -1.23 10.90 -4.17
CA HIS A 213 -1.57 11.85 -5.23
C HIS A 213 -2.91 12.52 -4.93
N ARG A 214 -3.94 11.71 -4.69
CA ARG A 214 -5.28 12.22 -4.38
C ARG A 214 -5.29 13.10 -3.13
N ALA A 215 -4.59 12.70 -2.06
CA ALA A 215 -4.47 13.50 -0.86
C ALA A 215 -3.81 14.86 -1.15
N ALA A 216 -2.75 14.90 -1.96
CA ALA A 216 -2.08 16.13 -2.34
C ALA A 216 -2.99 17.07 -3.16
N ASP A 217 -3.77 16.51 -4.10
CA ASP A 217 -4.69 17.27 -4.96
C ASP A 217 -5.75 18.03 -4.17
N ILE A 218 -6.27 17.43 -3.09
CA ILE A 218 -7.25 18.08 -2.21
C ILE A 218 -6.58 18.87 -1.07
N GLY A 219 -5.28 19.15 -1.19
CA GLY A 219 -4.54 20.02 -0.27
C GLY A 219 -4.15 19.38 1.07
N LEU A 220 -4.24 18.05 1.19
CA LEU A 220 -3.78 17.33 2.38
C LEU A 220 -2.28 17.02 2.32
N ARG A 221 -1.70 16.73 3.47
CA ARG A 221 -0.32 16.27 3.61
C ARG A 221 -0.28 14.73 3.53
N PRO A 222 0.40 14.13 2.52
CA PRO A 222 0.49 12.67 2.42
C PRO A 222 1.55 12.04 3.33
N THR A 223 2.54 12.81 3.81
CA THR A 223 3.69 12.28 4.58
C THR A 223 3.84 12.89 5.97
N ARG A 224 4.43 12.13 6.91
CA ARG A 224 4.63 12.57 8.31
C ARG A 224 5.42 13.88 8.42
N ASP A 225 6.57 13.94 7.76
CA ASP A 225 7.57 14.98 8.01
C ASP A 225 7.38 16.23 7.16
N GLY A 226 6.36 16.22 6.27
CA GLY A 226 6.03 17.24 5.26
C GLY A 226 7.00 18.42 5.21
N GLY A 227 7.76 18.55 4.11
CA GLY A 227 8.81 19.56 3.93
C GLY A 227 8.39 20.99 4.33
N PHE A 228 9.35 21.91 4.43
CA PHE A 228 9.11 23.29 4.86
C PHE A 228 7.84 23.89 4.20
N GLY A 229 6.82 24.23 5.01
CA GLY A 229 5.51 24.71 4.56
C GLY A 229 4.36 23.69 4.58
N TYR A 230 4.64 22.38 4.54
CA TYR A 230 3.61 21.32 4.55
C TYR A 230 3.12 20.95 5.96
N ARG A 231 3.86 21.30 7.02
CA ARG A 231 3.48 20.98 8.41
C ARG A 231 2.14 21.59 8.83
N ALA A 232 1.71 22.66 8.18
CA ALA A 232 0.44 23.33 8.46
C ALA A 232 -0.76 22.69 7.75
N ARG A 233 -0.54 21.77 6.80
CA ARG A 233 -1.62 21.13 6.05
C ARG A 233 -2.24 19.97 6.85
N PRO A 234 -3.57 19.80 6.81
CA PRO A 234 -4.25 18.69 7.47
C PRO A 234 -3.83 17.35 6.85
N LEU A 235 -3.89 16.28 7.67
CA LEU A 235 -3.66 14.90 7.24
C LEU A 235 -4.96 14.23 6.79
N ILE A 236 -4.87 13.01 6.25
CA ILE A 236 -6.05 12.19 5.89
C ILE A 236 -6.92 11.96 7.12
N SER A 237 -6.32 11.63 8.25
CA SER A 237 -7.04 11.42 9.52
C SER A 237 -7.72 12.69 10.05
N ASP A 238 -7.14 13.88 9.82
CA ASP A 238 -7.79 15.15 10.15
C ASP A 238 -8.99 15.40 9.23
N HIS A 239 -8.83 15.17 7.93
CA HIS A 239 -9.91 15.29 6.96
C HIS A 239 -11.06 14.34 7.26
N LEU A 240 -10.75 13.09 7.61
CA LEU A 240 -11.70 12.09 8.06
C LEU A 240 -12.51 12.57 9.27
N SER A 241 -11.86 13.18 10.26
CA SER A 241 -12.54 13.68 11.47
C SER A 241 -13.60 14.74 11.18
N GLY A 242 -13.50 15.45 10.05
CA GLY A 242 -14.50 16.40 9.58
C GLY A 242 -15.68 15.77 8.83
N GLN A 243 -15.59 14.49 8.44
CA GLN A 243 -16.62 13.82 7.61
C GLN A 243 -17.49 12.83 8.38
N VAL A 244 -17.02 12.32 9.52
CA VAL A 244 -17.73 11.29 10.28
C VAL A 244 -17.78 11.65 11.77
N ARG A 245 -18.87 11.25 12.44
CA ARG A 245 -19.07 11.52 13.87
C ARG A 245 -17.97 10.86 14.70
N THR A 246 -17.44 11.60 15.67
CA THR A 246 -16.41 11.11 16.59
C THR A 246 -16.81 9.82 17.31
N VAL A 247 -18.09 9.62 17.62
CA VAL A 247 -18.60 8.40 18.29
C VAL A 247 -18.29 7.16 17.46
N TRP A 248 -18.57 7.19 16.15
CA TRP A 248 -18.30 6.07 15.25
C TRP A 248 -16.80 5.78 15.15
N LEU A 249 -15.96 6.84 15.06
CA LEU A 249 -14.50 6.69 15.03
C LEU A 249 -13.96 6.08 16.32
N GLN A 250 -14.50 6.46 17.47
CA GLN A 250 -14.09 5.89 18.76
C GLN A 250 -14.53 4.44 18.96
N GLU A 251 -15.65 4.05 18.36
CA GLU A 251 -16.16 2.69 18.41
C GLU A 251 -15.37 1.75 17.50
N HIS A 252 -15.11 2.18 16.26
CA HIS A 252 -14.51 1.32 15.25
C HIS A 252 -13.00 1.45 15.16
N VAL A 253 -12.41 2.63 15.37
CA VAL A 253 -10.97 2.85 15.17
C VAL A 253 -10.22 2.82 16.52
N PRO A 254 -9.43 1.77 16.81
CA PRO A 254 -8.70 1.68 18.06
C PRO A 254 -7.78 2.89 18.26
N ASP A 255 -7.65 3.35 19.49
CA ASP A 255 -6.82 4.51 19.85
C ASP A 255 -7.25 5.86 19.26
N TRP A 256 -8.42 5.97 18.59
CA TRP A 256 -8.87 7.26 18.05
C TRP A 256 -8.96 8.37 19.10
N ARG A 257 -9.26 8.02 20.36
CA ARG A 257 -9.29 8.98 21.48
C ARG A 257 -7.94 9.67 21.73
N LYS A 258 -6.83 9.09 21.28
CA LYS A 258 -5.48 9.64 21.38
C LYS A 258 -5.11 10.53 20.18
N LYS A 259 -5.99 10.65 19.18
CA LYS A 259 -5.75 11.48 18.00
C LYS A 259 -5.87 12.95 18.36
N HIS A 260 -4.80 13.71 18.13
CA HIS A 260 -4.82 15.18 18.20
C HIS A 260 -4.91 15.79 16.79
N PRO A 261 -5.58 16.94 16.61
CA PRO A 261 -5.59 17.66 15.33
C PRO A 261 -4.18 17.90 14.78
N PHE A 262 -3.98 17.74 13.47
CA PHE A 262 -2.71 17.91 12.74
C PHE A 262 -1.57 16.96 13.15
N SER A 263 -1.79 16.10 14.14
CA SER A 263 -0.85 15.04 14.52
C SER A 263 -1.02 13.81 13.64
N TYR A 264 0.10 13.17 13.31
CA TYR A 264 0.14 11.98 12.47
C TYR A 264 -0.49 10.78 13.18
N PHE A 265 -1.55 10.21 12.58
CA PHE A 265 -2.21 9.00 13.08
C PHE A 265 -1.82 7.79 12.24
N HIS A 266 -0.83 7.05 12.73
CA HIS A 266 -0.19 5.97 11.96
C HIS A 266 -1.18 4.96 11.38
N GLN A 267 -2.29 4.65 12.05
CA GLN A 267 -3.25 3.65 11.56
C GLN A 267 -3.89 4.05 10.22
N ILE A 268 -4.07 5.35 9.96
CA ILE A 268 -4.74 5.85 8.76
C ILE A 268 -3.75 6.56 7.84
N ASP A 269 -2.95 7.48 8.36
CA ASP A 269 -2.10 8.34 7.52
C ASP A 269 -0.95 7.57 6.84
N ALA A 270 -0.57 6.41 7.37
CA ALA A 270 0.50 5.60 6.78
C ALA A 270 0.12 4.95 5.43
N VAL A 271 -1.16 4.93 5.05
CA VAL A 271 -1.60 4.34 3.78
C VAL A 271 -1.21 5.16 2.55
N ALA A 272 -0.88 6.44 2.72
CA ALA A 272 -0.38 7.30 1.65
C ALA A 272 1.15 7.45 1.67
N VAL A 273 1.83 6.73 2.58
CA VAL A 273 3.30 6.73 2.66
C VAL A 273 3.79 5.39 2.16
N VAL A 274 4.73 5.41 1.21
CA VAL A 274 5.43 4.21 0.74
C VAL A 274 6.18 3.60 1.93
N THR A 275 5.59 2.55 2.48
CA THR A 275 6.13 1.81 3.63
C THR A 275 6.39 0.36 3.24
N ARG A 276 7.29 -0.31 3.97
CA ARG A 276 7.56 -1.75 3.77
C ARG A 276 6.46 -2.66 4.32
N ARG A 277 5.45 -2.11 5.00
CA ARG A 277 4.40 -2.87 5.70
C ARG A 277 3.04 -2.47 5.16
N THR A 278 2.20 -3.45 4.89
CA THR A 278 0.79 -3.22 4.55
C THR A 278 0.06 -2.67 5.77
N ALA A 279 -0.81 -1.68 5.56
CA ALA A 279 -1.78 -1.29 6.58
C ALA A 279 -2.91 -2.34 6.68
N ALA A 280 -3.75 -2.23 7.70
CA ALA A 280 -4.96 -3.03 7.79
C ALA A 280 -5.96 -2.63 6.70
N GLY A 281 -6.76 -3.58 6.19
CA GLY A 281 -7.78 -3.32 5.18
C GLY A 281 -8.68 -2.12 5.50
N PRO A 282 -9.24 -2.02 6.72
CA PRO A 282 -10.05 -0.86 7.12
C PRO A 282 -9.37 0.50 6.95
N ALA A 283 -8.05 0.60 7.12
CA ALA A 283 -7.32 1.86 6.94
C ALA A 283 -7.35 2.34 5.48
N TYR A 284 -7.18 1.43 4.53
CA TYR A 284 -7.28 1.74 3.10
C TYR A 284 -8.70 2.17 2.74
N ILE A 285 -9.70 1.46 3.23
CA ILE A 285 -11.11 1.76 2.98
C ILE A 285 -11.49 3.13 3.54
N MET A 286 -11.06 3.44 4.78
CA MET A 286 -11.28 4.77 5.38
C MET A 286 -10.60 5.87 4.56
N ALA A 287 -9.35 5.69 4.13
CA ALA A 287 -8.67 6.69 3.31
C ALA A 287 -9.35 6.87 1.94
N MET A 288 -9.73 5.79 1.27
CA MET A 288 -10.48 5.86 0.01
C MET A 288 -11.84 6.56 0.20
N ALA A 289 -12.58 6.25 1.25
CA ALA A 289 -13.87 6.90 1.52
C ALA A 289 -13.73 8.37 1.92
N ALA A 290 -12.60 8.76 2.54
CA ALA A 290 -12.32 10.14 2.91
C ALA A 290 -11.80 10.99 1.73
N LEU A 291 -11.02 10.42 0.81
CA LEU A 291 -10.33 11.15 -0.26
C LEU A 291 -11.14 11.32 -1.56
N TYR A 292 -12.19 10.50 -1.75
CA TYR A 292 -12.97 10.48 -2.99
C TYR A 292 -14.45 10.79 -2.74
N GLU A 293 -15.08 11.41 -3.74
CA GLU A 293 -16.51 11.77 -3.68
C GLU A 293 -17.44 10.59 -3.91
N THR A 294 -16.97 9.53 -4.57
CA THR A 294 -17.73 8.30 -4.82
C THR A 294 -16.85 7.06 -4.66
N ALA A 295 -17.47 5.93 -4.31
CA ALA A 295 -16.78 4.64 -4.23
C ALA A 295 -16.21 4.20 -5.59
N GLY A 296 -16.96 4.43 -6.67
CA GLY A 296 -16.55 4.12 -8.03
C GLY A 296 -15.27 4.85 -8.44
N ALA A 297 -15.18 6.16 -8.17
CA ALA A 297 -13.98 6.95 -8.47
C ALA A 297 -12.76 6.43 -7.71
N ALA A 298 -12.90 6.10 -6.41
CA ALA A 298 -11.81 5.55 -5.62
C ALA A 298 -11.30 4.21 -6.20
N MET A 299 -12.21 3.31 -6.55
CA MET A 299 -11.86 2.00 -7.10
C MET A 299 -11.24 2.11 -8.49
N GLN A 300 -11.72 3.04 -9.32
CA GLN A 300 -11.18 3.30 -10.64
C GLN A 300 -9.76 3.85 -10.57
N ASP A 301 -9.51 4.87 -9.75
CA ASP A 301 -8.19 5.51 -9.67
C ASP A 301 -7.09 4.55 -9.22
N VAL A 302 -7.35 3.79 -8.15
CA VAL A 302 -6.40 2.77 -7.66
C VAL A 302 -6.17 1.66 -8.70
N SER A 303 -7.21 1.26 -9.45
CA SER A 303 -7.08 0.25 -10.51
C SER A 303 -6.30 0.77 -11.73
N LEU A 304 -6.44 2.06 -12.07
CA LEU A 304 -5.65 2.70 -13.12
C LEU A 304 -4.17 2.78 -12.74
N SER A 305 -3.88 3.15 -11.49
CA SER A 305 -2.51 3.15 -10.96
C SER A 305 -1.91 1.73 -10.99
N GLU A 306 -2.68 0.70 -10.65
CA GLU A 306 -2.25 -0.70 -10.76
C GLU A 306 -1.94 -1.11 -12.21
N ALA A 307 -2.70 -0.62 -13.18
CA ALA A 307 -2.44 -0.89 -14.60
C ALA A 307 -1.15 -0.20 -15.10
N GLN A 308 -0.82 0.97 -14.55
CA GLN A 308 0.41 1.70 -14.87
C GLN A 308 1.65 1.05 -14.26
N ASP A 309 1.56 0.54 -13.02
CA ASP A 309 2.65 -0.16 -12.32
C ASP A 309 3.09 -1.48 -12.99
N LYS A 310 2.24 -2.05 -13.87
CA LYS A 310 2.60 -3.28 -14.63
C LYS A 310 3.67 -3.03 -15.68
N TYR A 311 3.86 -1.78 -16.08
CA TYR A 311 5.07 -1.40 -16.78
C TYR A 311 6.13 -1.18 -15.71
N PRO A 312 7.29 -1.85 -15.78
CA PRO A 312 8.38 -1.57 -14.85
C PRO A 312 8.78 -0.11 -15.05
N SER A 313 8.17 0.77 -14.27
CA SER A 313 8.77 2.06 -14.00
C SER A 313 10.15 1.72 -13.45
N SER A 314 11.16 2.33 -14.04
CA SER A 314 12.54 2.38 -13.57
C SER A 314 12.69 2.86 -12.11
N ASP A 315 11.58 3.21 -11.42
CA ASP A 315 11.53 3.78 -10.09
C ASP A 315 11.61 2.74 -8.97
N SER A 316 12.83 2.30 -8.75
CA SER A 316 13.32 1.95 -7.41
C SER A 316 13.49 3.21 -6.53
N HIS A 317 12.52 4.13 -6.53
CA HIS A 317 12.62 5.46 -5.91
C HIS A 317 12.88 5.46 -4.39
N GLY A 318 12.57 4.35 -3.68
CA GLY A 318 12.90 4.20 -2.25
C GLY A 318 14.36 3.84 -1.97
N THR A 319 15.04 3.15 -2.91
CA THR A 319 16.49 2.94 -2.86
C THR A 319 17.22 4.18 -3.35
N ILE A 320 16.60 4.95 -4.24
CA ILE A 320 17.16 6.14 -4.89
C ILE A 320 17.53 7.24 -3.92
N ASP A 321 16.98 7.39 -2.70
CA ASP A 321 17.45 8.48 -1.82
C ASP A 321 18.74 8.13 -1.04
N LYS A 322 18.88 6.86 -0.63
CA LYS A 322 20.12 6.31 -0.04
C LYS A 322 21.18 6.03 -1.11
N TRP A 323 20.74 5.52 -2.26
CA TRP A 323 21.56 5.44 -3.45
C TRP A 323 21.93 6.84 -3.90
N HIS A 324 21.04 7.83 -3.94
CA HIS A 324 21.35 9.18 -4.44
C HIS A 324 22.60 9.74 -3.79
N ARG A 325 22.67 9.75 -2.46
CA ARG A 325 23.85 10.33 -1.79
C ARG A 325 25.10 9.49 -2.00
N LYS A 326 25.00 8.16 -1.95
CA LYS A 326 26.16 7.27 -2.16
C LYS A 326 26.60 7.28 -3.63
N PHE A 327 25.67 7.08 -4.54
CA PHE A 327 25.78 7.12 -6.00
C PHE A 327 26.31 8.46 -6.49
N ILE A 328 25.74 9.60 -6.08
CA ILE A 328 26.30 10.92 -6.40
C ILE A 328 27.72 11.02 -5.84
N ARG A 329 27.96 10.65 -4.58
CA ARG A 329 29.31 10.73 -3.99
C ARG A 329 30.34 9.83 -4.71
N GLU A 330 29.96 8.63 -5.11
CA GLU A 330 30.86 7.75 -5.86
C GLU A 330 30.99 8.21 -7.32
N TYR A 331 29.95 8.77 -7.93
CA TYR A 331 29.96 9.35 -9.27
C TYR A 331 30.93 10.53 -9.33
N THR A 332 30.92 11.35 -8.27
CA THR A 332 31.86 12.45 -8.10
C THR A 332 33.30 11.99 -7.86
N ARG A 333 33.51 10.78 -7.33
CA ARG A 333 34.85 10.23 -7.07
C ARG A 333 35.47 9.54 -8.27
N CYS A 334 34.64 9.07 -9.20
CA CYS A 334 35.06 8.30 -10.38
C CYS A 334 34.83 9.11 -11.66
N TYR A 335 34.96 10.45 -11.57
CA TYR A 335 34.61 11.39 -12.64
C TYR A 335 35.36 11.13 -13.96
N ASP A 336 36.47 10.40 -13.90
CA ASP A 336 37.34 9.99 -15.00
C ASP A 336 37.38 8.46 -15.24
N GLU A 337 36.78 7.67 -14.36
CA GLU A 337 36.90 6.20 -14.39
C GLU A 337 35.51 5.52 -14.28
N LEU A 338 34.67 5.66 -15.31
CA LEU A 338 33.33 5.06 -15.34
C LEU A 338 33.36 3.51 -15.21
N ALA A 339 34.43 2.86 -15.69
CA ALA A 339 34.63 1.43 -15.50
C ALA A 339 34.73 1.08 -14.00
N ASP A 340 35.47 1.88 -13.24
CA ASP A 340 35.63 1.73 -11.79
C ASP A 340 34.32 2.06 -11.06
N PHE A 341 33.58 3.08 -11.54
CA PHE A 341 32.24 3.38 -11.06
C PHE A 341 31.27 2.21 -11.25
N SER A 342 31.24 1.60 -12.45
CA SER A 342 30.38 0.45 -12.75
C SER A 342 30.74 -0.78 -11.91
N GLY A 343 32.04 -1.05 -11.72
CA GLY A 343 32.55 -2.13 -10.88
C GLY A 343 32.15 -1.98 -9.41
N ARG A 344 32.18 -0.77 -8.85
CA ARG A 344 31.81 -0.50 -7.45
C ARG A 344 30.33 -0.73 -7.14
N PHE A 345 29.47 -0.64 -8.14
CA PHE A 345 28.04 -0.91 -8.00
C PHE A 345 27.63 -2.28 -8.54
N GLY A 346 28.56 -3.03 -9.15
CA GLY A 346 28.27 -4.32 -9.79
C GLY A 346 27.27 -4.20 -10.93
N LEU A 347 27.27 -3.06 -11.64
CA LEU A 347 26.33 -2.75 -12.72
C LEU A 347 27.01 -2.89 -14.07
N HIS A 348 26.27 -3.37 -15.07
CA HIS A 348 26.76 -3.42 -16.43
C HIS A 348 26.86 -1.99 -17.01
N PRO A 349 27.90 -1.64 -17.80
CA PRO A 349 28.09 -0.29 -18.33
C PRO A 349 26.86 0.27 -19.08
N LEU A 350 26.16 -0.56 -19.86
CA LEU A 350 24.93 -0.17 -20.58
C LEU A 350 23.75 0.17 -19.65
N ASP A 351 23.69 -0.45 -18.48
CA ASP A 351 22.66 -0.11 -17.49
C ASP A 351 23.00 1.18 -16.77
N MET A 352 24.30 1.49 -16.64
CA MET A 352 24.76 2.72 -16.01
C MET A 352 24.32 3.97 -16.79
N GLU A 353 24.35 3.92 -18.11
CA GLU A 353 23.89 5.03 -18.95
C GLU A 353 22.42 5.37 -18.70
N LYS A 354 21.56 4.34 -18.65
CA LYS A 354 20.13 4.52 -18.34
C LYS A 354 19.94 5.09 -16.94
N ILE A 355 20.74 4.64 -15.97
CA ILE A 355 20.68 5.12 -14.60
C ILE A 355 21.13 6.59 -14.53
N LEU A 356 22.26 6.96 -15.16
CA LEU A 356 22.73 8.34 -15.21
C LEU A 356 21.72 9.27 -15.89
N ALA A 357 21.14 8.83 -17.00
CA ALA A 357 20.06 9.55 -17.68
C ALA A 357 18.84 9.74 -16.78
N SER A 358 18.45 8.73 -15.99
CA SER A 358 17.35 8.85 -15.02
C SER A 358 17.62 9.85 -13.89
N PHE A 359 18.89 10.12 -13.60
CA PHE A 359 19.34 11.15 -12.65
C PHE A 359 19.59 12.52 -13.31
N GLY A 360 19.42 12.63 -14.62
CA GLY A 360 19.82 13.80 -15.41
C GLY A 360 21.33 14.05 -15.40
N LEU A 361 22.14 13.04 -15.04
CA LEU A 361 23.59 13.09 -15.08
C LEU A 361 24.08 12.67 -16.47
N PRO A 362 25.10 13.34 -17.03
CA PRO A 362 25.65 12.96 -18.32
C PRO A 362 26.36 11.61 -18.24
N ASN A 363 26.44 10.90 -19.36
CA ASN A 363 27.31 9.75 -19.51
C ASN A 363 28.77 10.23 -19.61
N LEU A 364 29.66 9.74 -18.75
CA LEU A 364 31.07 10.14 -18.71
C LEU A 364 31.93 9.45 -19.79
N TYR A 365 31.39 8.46 -20.51
CA TYR A 365 32.17 7.62 -21.43
C TYR A 365 32.39 8.24 -22.82
N GLU A 366 31.52 9.16 -23.25
CA GLU A 366 31.43 9.57 -24.67
C GLU A 366 31.68 11.05 -24.95
N HIS A 367 32.05 11.82 -23.94
CA HIS A 367 32.35 13.23 -24.12
C HIS A 367 33.77 13.51 -23.65
N GLU A 368 34.66 13.81 -24.61
CA GLU A 368 35.64 14.87 -24.36
C GLU A 368 34.87 16.00 -23.68
N PRO A 369 35.34 16.52 -22.52
CA PRO A 369 34.57 17.44 -21.72
C PRO A 369 34.16 18.60 -22.62
N SER A 370 32.89 18.61 -23.03
CA SER A 370 32.46 19.61 -23.98
C SER A 370 32.64 20.96 -23.32
N ASP A 371 33.06 21.94 -24.09
CA ASP A 371 33.27 23.30 -23.57
C ASP A 371 31.99 23.81 -22.87
N GLN A 372 30.81 23.31 -23.28
CA GLN A 372 29.51 23.58 -22.66
C GLN A 372 29.43 23.05 -21.22
N TRP A 373 29.96 21.85 -20.97
CA TRP A 373 30.01 21.25 -19.65
C TRP A 373 31.05 21.94 -18.77
N ALA A 374 32.21 22.31 -19.32
CA ALA A 374 33.21 23.10 -18.61
C ALA A 374 32.63 24.47 -18.18
N ALA A 375 31.92 25.15 -19.08
CA ALA A 375 31.25 26.42 -18.79
C ALA A 375 30.16 26.24 -17.73
N LEU A 376 29.40 25.14 -17.79
CA LEU A 376 28.40 24.81 -16.77
C LEU A 376 29.06 24.60 -15.40
N VAL A 377 30.18 23.88 -15.33
CA VAL A 377 30.91 23.63 -14.08
C VAL A 377 31.40 24.94 -13.45
N ARG A 378 31.94 25.85 -14.26
CA ARG A 378 32.37 27.20 -13.80
C ARG A 378 31.22 28.06 -13.31
N PHE A 379 30.10 28.07 -14.04
CA PHE A 379 28.89 28.76 -13.63
C PHE A 379 28.35 28.22 -12.30
N CYS A 380 28.26 26.90 -12.15
CA CYS A 380 27.85 26.24 -10.90
C CYS A 380 28.81 26.57 -9.74
N SER A 381 30.07 26.83 -10.07
CA SER A 381 31.12 27.24 -9.15
C SER A 381 31.05 28.72 -8.75
N GLY A 382 30.02 29.44 -9.17
CA GLY A 382 29.75 30.82 -8.74
C GLY A 382 30.30 31.89 -9.67
N GLU A 383 30.91 31.51 -10.80
CA GLU A 383 31.17 32.47 -11.87
C GLU A 383 29.85 32.95 -12.49
N ARG A 384 29.84 34.17 -13.01
CA ARG A 384 28.71 34.64 -13.81
C ARG A 384 28.63 33.80 -15.08
N LEU A 385 27.42 33.40 -15.49
CA LEU A 385 27.22 32.54 -16.66
C LEU A 385 27.96 33.06 -17.90
N CYS A 386 27.90 34.37 -18.19
CA CYS A 386 28.62 34.94 -19.32
C CYS A 386 30.15 34.80 -19.21
N ALA A 387 30.73 34.95 -18.01
CA ALA A 387 32.16 34.82 -17.81
C ALA A 387 32.63 33.36 -18.01
N ALA A 388 31.84 32.41 -17.50
CA ALA A 388 32.08 30.99 -17.72
C ALA A 388 31.98 30.60 -19.20
N CYS A 389 30.99 31.13 -19.92
CA CYS A 389 30.81 30.89 -21.36
C CYS A 389 31.98 31.46 -22.18
N ILE A 390 32.46 32.67 -21.83
CA ILE A 390 33.62 33.29 -22.51
C ILE A 390 34.89 32.50 -22.25
N ALA A 391 35.11 32.06 -21.01
CA ALA A 391 36.32 31.33 -20.63
C ALA A 391 36.49 30.02 -21.41
N GLU A 392 35.38 29.34 -21.70
CA GLU A 392 35.35 28.07 -22.43
C GLU A 392 34.94 28.25 -23.90
N GLN A 393 34.81 29.48 -24.41
CA GLN A 393 34.46 29.76 -25.81
C GLN A 393 33.12 29.15 -26.28
N VAL A 394 32.10 29.15 -25.42
CA VAL A 394 30.78 28.56 -25.71
C VAL A 394 29.68 29.60 -25.80
N GLU A 395 28.72 29.37 -26.70
CA GLU A 395 27.52 30.18 -26.79
C GLU A 395 26.62 30.02 -25.55
N LYS A 396 26.18 31.16 -25.00
CA LYS A 396 25.42 31.19 -23.74
C LYS A 396 24.11 30.40 -23.81
N GLU A 397 23.47 30.34 -24.97
CA GLU A 397 22.22 29.61 -25.15
C GLU A 397 22.41 28.09 -25.11
N GLU A 398 23.58 27.57 -25.48
CA GLU A 398 23.90 26.15 -25.40
C GLU A 398 24.03 25.70 -23.93
N VAL A 399 24.74 26.48 -23.12
CA VAL A 399 24.85 26.23 -21.66
C VAL A 399 23.49 26.37 -20.97
N LYS A 400 22.62 27.26 -21.43
CA LYS A 400 21.23 27.35 -20.94
C LYS A 400 20.39 26.15 -21.33
N ALA A 401 20.51 25.65 -22.56
CA ALA A 401 19.81 24.45 -22.99
C ALA A 401 20.25 23.24 -22.16
N LEU A 402 21.55 23.15 -21.86
CA LEU A 402 22.12 22.15 -20.97
C LEU A 402 21.61 22.30 -19.53
N LEU A 403 21.57 23.52 -18.98
CA LEU A 403 20.97 23.83 -17.67
C LEU A 403 19.50 23.42 -17.57
N ARG A 404 18.72 23.51 -18.65
CA ARG A 404 17.32 23.07 -18.67
C ARG A 404 17.19 21.55 -18.67
N ARG A 405 18.18 20.85 -19.23
CA ARG A 405 18.26 19.38 -19.23
C ARG A 405 18.78 18.84 -17.89
N CYS A 406 19.70 19.56 -17.25
CA CYS A 406 20.27 19.21 -15.97
C CYS A 406 19.35 19.66 -14.81
N GLY A 407 18.73 18.71 -14.11
CA GLY A 407 17.92 19.02 -12.93
C GLY A 407 18.73 19.66 -11.79
N GLY A 408 18.04 20.22 -10.79
CA GLY A 408 18.68 20.87 -9.64
C GLY A 408 19.68 19.99 -8.86
N HIS A 409 19.56 18.66 -8.96
CA HIS A 409 20.48 17.70 -8.38
C HIS A 409 21.87 17.70 -9.01
N VAL A 410 21.97 17.94 -10.32
CA VAL A 410 23.25 18.06 -11.05
C VAL A 410 24.01 19.29 -10.55
N MET A 411 23.30 20.41 -10.38
CA MET A 411 23.86 21.66 -9.87
C MET A 411 24.41 21.50 -8.45
N GLN A 412 23.68 20.78 -7.59
CA GLN A 412 24.12 20.46 -6.22
C GLN A 412 25.36 19.57 -6.24
N THR A 413 25.42 18.60 -7.15
CA THR A 413 26.55 17.67 -7.32
C THR A 413 27.81 18.40 -7.75
N ILE A 414 27.72 19.28 -8.75
CA ILE A 414 28.84 20.10 -9.22
C ILE A 414 29.37 21.02 -8.11
N ARG A 415 28.48 21.58 -7.28
CA ARG A 415 28.90 22.39 -6.12
C ARG A 415 29.65 21.58 -5.05
N ILE A 416 29.29 20.31 -4.86
CA ILE A 416 30.00 19.41 -3.94
C ILE A 416 31.38 19.07 -4.51
N LEU A 417 31.45 18.72 -5.80
CA LEU A 417 32.70 18.42 -6.53
C LEU A 417 33.74 19.54 -6.41
N ARG A 418 33.32 20.80 -6.44
CA ARG A 418 34.22 21.97 -6.33
C ARG A 418 35.08 21.95 -5.06
N LYS A 419 34.56 21.48 -3.92
CA LYS A 419 35.33 21.43 -2.67
C LYS A 419 36.55 20.51 -2.79
N ASP A 420 36.41 19.45 -3.57
CA ASP A 420 37.46 18.44 -3.75
C ASP A 420 38.35 18.78 -4.96
N PHE A 421 37.77 19.35 -6.04
CA PHE A 421 38.48 19.73 -7.27
C PHE A 421 39.42 20.94 -7.08
N LEU A 422 38.99 21.95 -6.31
CA LEU A 422 39.86 23.10 -5.97
C LEU A 422 41.01 22.72 -5.02
N GLN A 423 40.90 21.61 -4.27
CA GLN A 423 42.00 21.09 -3.46
C GLN A 423 43.03 20.33 -4.32
N LEU A 424 42.61 19.74 -5.43
CA LEU A 424 43.47 18.98 -6.34
C LEU A 424 44.19 19.84 -7.38
N GLN A 425 43.64 21.01 -7.74
CA GLN A 425 44.24 21.93 -8.72
C GLN A 425 45.15 23.02 -8.14
N ILE A 426 45.45 23.03 -6.83
CA ILE A 426 46.55 23.89 -6.33
C ILE A 426 47.86 23.34 -6.91
N PRO A 427 48.54 24.07 -7.82
CA PRO A 427 49.79 23.58 -8.39
C PRO A 427 50.84 23.51 -7.27
N GLN A 428 51.59 22.40 -7.16
CA GLN A 428 52.80 22.31 -6.32
C GLN A 428 53.95 23.25 -6.77
N ARG A 429 53.66 24.31 -7.53
CA ARG A 429 54.67 25.16 -8.19
C ARG A 429 55.19 26.34 -7.35
N GLU A 430 54.75 26.53 -6.12
CA GLU A 430 55.31 27.55 -5.20
C GLU A 430 55.92 26.98 -3.90
N ARG A 431 56.29 25.70 -3.90
CA ARG A 431 57.15 25.14 -2.84
C ARG A 431 58.50 24.71 -3.40
N ARG A 432 59.30 25.67 -3.90
CA ARG A 432 60.76 25.49 -4.05
C ARG A 432 61.46 26.84 -4.18
N SER A 433 62.45 27.01 -3.29
CA SER A 433 63.59 27.93 -3.34
C SER A 433 63.47 29.32 -2.69
N CYS A 434 63.59 29.33 -1.36
CA CYS A 434 64.48 30.27 -0.65
C CYS A 434 65.40 29.46 0.28
N HIS A 435 66.35 28.71 -0.29
CA HIS A 435 67.56 28.33 0.44
C HIS A 435 68.61 29.39 0.11
N VAL A 436 68.74 30.38 0.99
CA VAL A 436 69.94 31.22 1.04
C VAL A 436 71.06 30.34 1.59
N PHE A 437 72.02 29.99 0.74
CA PHE A 437 73.33 29.53 1.16
C PHE A 437 74.07 30.72 1.78
N ILE A 438 74.39 30.65 3.07
CA ILE A 438 75.48 31.42 3.68
C ILE A 438 76.60 30.42 3.95
N SER A 439 77.63 30.44 3.10
CA SER A 439 78.95 29.93 3.47
C SER A 439 80.02 30.76 2.78
N GLY A 440 80.73 31.51 3.60
CA GLY A 440 82.04 32.09 3.38
C GLY A 440 82.38 32.86 4.66
N HIS A 441 83.55 32.79 5.28
CA HIS A 441 84.69 31.87 5.27
C HIS A 441 85.48 32.24 6.56
N PRO A 442 86.59 31.57 6.92
CA PRO A 442 87.18 31.64 8.25
C PRO A 442 88.07 32.87 8.45
N VAL A 443 88.02 33.47 9.65
CA VAL A 443 89.14 33.83 10.53
C VAL A 443 88.66 33.65 11.97
#